data_AF-A0A2G2EEM0-F1
#
_entry.id   AF-A0A2G2EEM0-F1
#
_cell.length_a   1.000
_cell.length_b   1.000
_cell.length_c   1.000
_cell.angle_alpha   90.00
_cell.angle_beta   90.00
_cell.angle_gamma   90.00
#
_symmetry.space_group_name_H-M   'P 1'
#
loop_
_entity.id
_entity.type
_entity.pdbx_description
1 polymer ?
#
loop_
_entity_poly.entity_id
_entity_poly.type
_entity_poly.pdbx_seq_one_letter_code
_entity_poly.pdbx_strand_id
1 'polypeptide(L)'
;MKTLKKILFFSTVLVFASCESATSPDEEVDGEILATMDYPVSDCSTAPASWFTLNADGQRVTPMPNEGPTSVFANSTTVTNCDFHRWSWQKFLWLTNETNGRPFFLDNMNQVTSSGQFLAKGGDVILEDYGQASGAHDVDFIKTPGTSSLPSDTVYYSIMANDKLYGAIKKYGQIAHDSLKKIVDLTFPVGALEMKTAWIDVAALGKDSTTYYITNALIGGATTSKRVALLGIHVVGIVENHPEFVWATFEHDGLVPAYDWSKATPTTDAPVTSTVNYPFFDKSATSTVKNITSATPNHTDIFSLYKYGTPVVKVLGGESGDDDIMDFMKTSQDGRQNVKNISELNASVKKQLILAEKDNKNVWQHYFYNGSLWIDMENIDKPAQAELLNALGGTIGDANPTKLPRGSVAAYNITMETYVQAGFGAHSIHGITVDSLASCFACHTTSHYGSSVNSPLQISHLFNGYVSSLKGMTKAQIKEEHIATFRANAILKAIKK
;
A
#
# COMPACT_ATOMS: atom_id res chain seq x y z
N MET A 1 23.87 32.57 -71.47
CA MET A 1 23.34 31.42 -70.70
C MET A 1 22.56 31.92 -69.48
N LYS A 2 21.81 31.03 -68.81
CA LYS A 2 20.97 31.28 -67.61
C LYS A 2 21.82 31.77 -66.40
N THR A 3 21.37 32.57 -65.44
CA THR A 3 20.12 33.37 -65.27
C THR A 3 20.34 34.52 -64.28
N LEU A 4 19.39 35.47 -64.19
CA LEU A 4 19.40 36.66 -63.34
C LEU A 4 19.62 36.38 -61.84
N LYS A 5 20.35 37.28 -61.18
CA LYS A 5 20.02 37.74 -59.82
C LYS A 5 19.22 39.05 -59.93
N LYS A 6 18.23 39.27 -59.07
CA LYS A 6 17.62 40.59 -58.84
C LYS A 6 17.78 40.97 -57.38
N ILE A 7 18.13 42.24 -57.15
CA ILE A 7 18.17 42.89 -55.85
C ILE A 7 16.83 43.60 -55.65
N LEU A 8 16.27 43.52 -54.45
CA LEU A 8 15.44 44.60 -53.92
C LEU A 8 15.51 44.61 -52.39
N PHE A 9 15.80 45.78 -51.82
CA PHE A 9 15.76 46.02 -50.38
C PHE A 9 15.37 47.48 -50.19
N PHE A 10 14.21 47.75 -49.59
CA PHE A 10 13.80 49.10 -49.18
C PHE A 10 12.76 48.97 -48.07
N SER A 11 12.88 49.79 -47.03
CA SER A 11 12.15 49.60 -45.76
C SER A 11 11.49 50.89 -45.28
N THR A 12 10.18 50.84 -45.03
CA THR A 12 9.41 51.82 -44.25
C THR A 12 8.14 51.11 -43.73
N VAL A 13 7.77 50.92 -42.44
CA VAL A 13 8.17 51.37 -41.07
C VAL A 13 7.07 52.24 -40.40
N LEU A 14 6.60 51.81 -39.20
CA LEU A 14 5.66 52.45 -38.23
C LEU A 14 4.18 52.58 -38.71
N VAL A 15 3.09 52.45 -37.94
CA VAL A 15 2.74 52.26 -36.48
C VAL A 15 1.35 51.54 -36.39
N PHE A 16 0.64 51.23 -35.28
CA PHE A 16 0.68 51.41 -33.80
C PHE A 16 -0.32 50.39 -33.14
N ALA A 17 -0.02 49.80 -31.96
CA ALA A 17 -0.98 49.33 -30.90
C ALA A 17 -0.26 48.56 -29.76
N SER A 18 -0.89 48.34 -28.59
CA SER A 18 -0.29 47.70 -27.39
C SER A 18 -1.30 46.97 -26.50
N CYS A 19 -0.84 45.94 -25.76
CA CYS A 19 -1.53 45.23 -24.66
C CYS A 19 -2.82 44.44 -25.03
N GLU A 20 -3.29 43.38 -24.35
CA GLU A 20 -2.89 42.61 -23.14
C GLU A 20 -3.60 41.22 -23.17
N SER A 21 -3.41 40.22 -22.29
CA SER A 21 -2.60 40.10 -21.05
C SER A 21 -1.84 38.76 -20.91
N ALA A 22 -2.34 37.76 -20.14
CA ALA A 22 -1.54 36.60 -19.68
C ALA A 22 -2.32 35.30 -19.35
N THR A 23 -1.62 34.17 -19.37
CA THR A 23 -1.93 32.90 -18.67
C THR A 23 -0.64 32.10 -18.44
N SER A 24 -0.61 31.19 -17.46
CA SER A 24 0.59 30.47 -16.99
C SER A 24 0.92 29.19 -17.77
N PRO A 25 2.18 28.72 -17.76
CA PRO A 25 2.56 27.41 -18.31
C PRO A 25 2.27 26.26 -17.33
N ASP A 26 1.99 25.08 -17.88
CA ASP A 26 2.08 23.79 -17.18
C ASP A 26 3.53 23.27 -17.26
N GLU A 27 4.01 22.57 -16.21
CA GLU A 27 5.31 21.88 -16.22
C GLU A 27 5.13 20.40 -16.57
N GLU A 28 5.64 19.97 -17.73
CA GLU A 28 5.87 18.56 -18.01
C GLU A 28 7.10 18.07 -17.21
N VAL A 29 7.05 16.83 -16.71
CA VAL A 29 8.16 16.21 -15.96
C VAL A 29 8.85 15.17 -16.85
N ASP A 30 10.14 15.36 -17.08
CA ASP A 30 10.96 14.56 -18.00
C ASP A 30 10.97 13.04 -17.70
N GLY A 31 11.12 12.25 -18.76
CA GLY A 31 11.09 10.79 -18.71
C GLY A 31 12.09 10.09 -19.63
N GLU A 32 13.32 9.94 -19.16
CA GLU A 32 14.31 8.96 -19.62
C GLU A 32 14.93 8.29 -18.37
N ILE A 33 15.43 7.04 -18.36
CA ILE A 33 15.77 6.11 -19.44
C ILE A 33 15.05 4.76 -19.20
N LEU A 34 14.52 4.13 -20.26
CA LEU A 34 13.92 2.79 -20.25
C LEU A 34 14.75 1.80 -21.09
N ALA A 35 15.78 1.19 -20.48
CA ALA A 35 16.48 0.05 -21.09
C ALA A 35 15.55 -1.19 -21.12
N THR A 36 15.46 -1.85 -22.26
CA THR A 36 14.48 -2.92 -22.53
C THR A 36 15.00 -4.31 -22.14
N MET A 37 14.16 -5.06 -21.41
CA MET A 37 14.21 -6.52 -21.38
C MET A 37 12.82 -7.04 -21.78
N ASP A 38 12.81 -7.96 -22.75
CA ASP A 38 11.58 -8.33 -23.47
C ASP A 38 10.88 -9.51 -22.79
N TYR A 39 10.00 -9.19 -21.84
CA TYR A 39 9.01 -10.11 -21.26
C TYR A 39 7.64 -9.86 -21.90
N PRO A 40 6.79 -10.89 -22.07
CA PRO A 40 5.47 -10.72 -22.70
C PRO A 40 4.53 -9.89 -21.82
N VAL A 41 4.50 -8.57 -22.06
CA VAL A 41 3.66 -7.62 -21.31
C VAL A 41 2.19 -7.82 -21.67
N SER A 42 1.48 -8.55 -20.81
CA SER A 42 0.03 -8.39 -20.66
C SER A 42 -0.30 -6.92 -20.42
N ASP A 43 -1.15 -6.31 -21.25
CA ASP A 43 -1.42 -4.87 -21.14
C ASP A 43 -2.06 -4.50 -19.79
N CYS A 44 -1.28 -3.84 -18.93
CA CYS A 44 -1.73 -3.24 -17.67
C CYS A 44 -2.39 -1.86 -17.86
N SER A 45 -2.20 -1.19 -19.00
CA SER A 45 -2.42 0.26 -19.12
C SER A 45 -3.88 0.68 -19.07
N THR A 46 -4.80 -0.25 -19.34
CA THR A 46 -6.24 0.03 -19.39
C THR A 46 -7.00 -0.69 -18.27
N ALA A 47 -7.66 0.09 -17.41
CA ALA A 47 -8.67 -0.39 -16.48
C ALA A 47 -9.99 -0.66 -17.24
N PRO A 48 -10.64 -1.83 -17.06
CA PRO A 48 -11.93 -2.14 -17.70
C PRO A 48 -13.03 -1.11 -17.43
N ALA A 49 -13.66 -0.61 -18.51
CA ALA A 49 -14.76 0.36 -18.43
C ALA A 49 -15.98 -0.14 -17.61
N SER A 50 -16.13 -1.46 -17.49
CA SER A 50 -17.15 -2.11 -16.64
C SER A 50 -16.95 -1.87 -15.13
N TRP A 51 -15.82 -1.31 -14.69
CA TRP A 51 -15.62 -0.90 -13.30
C TRP A 51 -16.25 0.45 -12.96
N PHE A 52 -16.61 1.24 -13.99
CA PHE A 52 -17.05 2.63 -13.87
C PHE A 52 -18.49 2.86 -14.35
N THR A 53 -19.25 1.77 -14.58
CA THR A 53 -20.68 1.84 -14.89
C THR A 53 -21.48 2.44 -13.74
N LEU A 54 -22.39 3.35 -14.06
CA LEU A 54 -23.31 3.97 -13.09
C LEU A 54 -24.63 3.22 -13.00
N ASN A 55 -25.28 3.25 -11.83
CA ASN A 55 -26.69 2.89 -11.68
C ASN A 55 -27.63 4.05 -12.09
N ALA A 56 -28.95 3.84 -11.94
CA ALA A 56 -29.97 4.85 -12.25
C ALA A 56 -29.84 6.12 -11.38
N ASP A 57 -29.31 5.99 -10.16
CA ASP A 57 -29.09 7.05 -9.19
C ASP A 57 -27.75 7.79 -9.39
N GLY A 58 -26.95 7.39 -10.38
CA GLY A 58 -25.66 7.99 -10.72
C GLY A 58 -24.46 7.51 -9.91
N GLN A 59 -24.62 6.51 -9.04
CA GLN A 59 -23.54 5.92 -8.23
C GLN A 59 -22.74 4.89 -9.05
N ARG A 60 -21.43 4.81 -8.82
CA ARG A 60 -20.55 3.79 -9.42
C ARG A 60 -20.91 2.39 -8.90
N VAL A 61 -21.11 1.46 -9.82
CA VAL A 61 -21.31 0.02 -9.56
C VAL A 61 -20.20 -0.77 -10.23
N THR A 62 -19.10 -0.97 -9.51
CA THR A 62 -18.01 -1.88 -9.89
C THR A 62 -18.44 -3.34 -9.62
N PRO A 63 -18.30 -4.27 -10.57
CA PRO A 63 -18.55 -5.69 -10.32
C PRO A 63 -17.53 -6.27 -9.34
N MET A 64 -17.95 -7.20 -8.47
CA MET A 64 -17.02 -7.95 -7.61
C MET A 64 -16.00 -8.71 -8.49
N PRO A 65 -14.71 -8.76 -8.11
CA PRO A 65 -13.74 -9.62 -8.81
C PRO A 65 -14.19 -11.08 -8.85
N ASN A 66 -13.91 -11.76 -9.96
CA ASN A 66 -13.96 -13.22 -9.98
C ASN A 66 -12.65 -13.75 -9.38
N GLU A 67 -12.76 -14.45 -8.26
CA GLU A 67 -11.61 -14.90 -7.45
C GLU A 67 -11.46 -16.42 -7.45
N GLY A 68 -12.43 -17.17 -7.99
CA GLY A 68 -12.55 -18.62 -7.84
C GLY A 68 -12.02 -19.47 -9.00
N PRO A 69 -12.48 -20.74 -9.14
CA PRO A 69 -12.00 -21.69 -10.15
C PRO A 69 -12.23 -21.32 -11.62
N THR A 70 -12.87 -20.19 -11.91
CA THR A 70 -13.08 -19.64 -13.26
C THR A 70 -12.42 -18.26 -13.45
N SER A 71 -11.59 -17.84 -12.49
CA SER A 71 -10.80 -16.61 -12.55
C SER A 71 -9.51 -16.79 -13.37
N VAL A 72 -8.83 -15.69 -13.69
CA VAL A 72 -7.49 -15.70 -14.29
C VAL A 72 -6.47 -16.46 -13.41
N PHE A 73 -6.58 -16.35 -12.08
CA PHE A 73 -5.73 -17.03 -11.11
C PHE A 73 -5.90 -18.56 -11.11
N ALA A 74 -7.00 -19.07 -11.66
CA ALA A 74 -7.25 -20.51 -11.73
C ALA A 74 -6.26 -21.25 -12.66
N ASN A 75 -5.63 -20.54 -13.62
CA ASN A 75 -4.55 -21.07 -14.44
C ASN A 75 -3.19 -20.45 -14.05
N SER A 76 -2.42 -21.17 -13.23
CA SER A 76 -1.07 -20.77 -12.80
C SER A 76 -0.04 -20.68 -13.94
N THR A 77 -0.36 -21.05 -15.18
CA THR A 77 0.52 -20.91 -16.36
C THR A 77 0.26 -19.67 -17.22
N THR A 78 -0.82 -18.93 -16.94
CA THR A 78 -1.17 -17.70 -17.69
C THR A 78 -1.54 -16.51 -16.80
N VAL A 79 -1.46 -16.67 -15.47
CA VAL A 79 -1.63 -15.57 -14.52
C VAL A 79 -0.43 -14.62 -14.61
N THR A 80 -0.69 -13.31 -14.58
CA THR A 80 0.34 -12.28 -14.77
C THR A 80 0.34 -11.28 -13.61
N ASN A 81 1.43 -10.54 -13.42
CA ASN A 81 1.47 -9.41 -12.48
C ASN A 81 0.29 -8.44 -12.70
N CYS A 82 -0.12 -8.23 -13.95
CA CYS A 82 -1.24 -7.36 -14.28
C CYS A 82 -2.59 -7.86 -13.76
N ASP A 83 -2.77 -9.17 -13.56
CA ASP A 83 -3.98 -9.72 -12.96
C ASP A 83 -4.07 -9.38 -11.46
N PHE A 84 -2.95 -9.42 -10.74
CA PHE A 84 -2.88 -8.99 -9.33
C PHE A 84 -3.08 -7.48 -9.17
N HIS A 85 -2.46 -6.67 -10.03
CA HIS A 85 -2.68 -5.21 -10.04
C HIS A 85 -4.13 -4.85 -10.38
N ARG A 86 -4.74 -5.53 -11.37
CA ARG A 86 -6.15 -5.34 -11.75
C ARG A 86 -7.11 -5.80 -10.67
N TRP A 87 -6.88 -6.98 -10.07
CA TRP A 87 -7.66 -7.46 -8.93
C TRP A 87 -7.62 -6.46 -7.78
N SER A 88 -6.44 -5.92 -7.45
CA SER A 88 -6.27 -4.95 -6.38
C SER A 88 -7.18 -3.74 -6.58
N TRP A 89 -7.12 -3.10 -7.74
CA TRP A 89 -7.97 -1.96 -8.09
C TRP A 89 -9.46 -2.32 -8.15
N GLN A 90 -9.83 -3.43 -8.79
CA GLN A 90 -11.24 -3.86 -8.86
C GLN A 90 -11.81 -4.14 -7.47
N LYS A 91 -11.03 -4.76 -6.57
CA LYS A 91 -11.43 -5.06 -5.21
C LYS A 91 -11.64 -3.79 -4.41
N PHE A 92 -10.72 -2.82 -4.48
CA PHE A 92 -10.90 -1.48 -3.88
C PHE A 92 -12.14 -0.77 -4.42
N LEU A 93 -12.32 -0.72 -5.75
CA LEU A 93 -13.45 -0.04 -6.38
C LEU A 93 -14.79 -0.72 -6.03
N TRP A 94 -14.84 -2.05 -5.92
CA TRP A 94 -16.02 -2.78 -5.46
C TRP A 94 -16.31 -2.56 -3.96
N LEU A 95 -15.29 -2.56 -3.10
CA LEU A 95 -15.44 -2.29 -1.66
C LEU A 95 -15.89 -0.85 -1.37
N THR A 96 -15.55 0.08 -2.28
CA THR A 96 -15.92 1.49 -2.23
C THR A 96 -17.09 1.85 -3.15
N ASN A 97 -17.81 0.85 -3.69
CA ASN A 97 -19.15 1.08 -4.25
C ASN A 97 -20.05 1.69 -3.17
N GLU A 98 -20.91 2.62 -3.56
CA GLU A 98 -21.83 3.25 -2.61
C GLU A 98 -23.08 2.38 -2.38
N THR A 99 -23.35 2.09 -1.10
CA THR A 99 -24.60 1.52 -0.61
C THR A 99 -25.16 2.45 0.45
N ASN A 100 -26.35 3.04 0.22
CA ASN A 100 -27.02 3.93 1.16
C ASN A 100 -26.18 5.16 1.62
N GLY A 101 -25.36 5.75 0.74
CA GLY A 101 -24.48 6.87 1.11
C GLY A 101 -23.19 6.47 1.82
N ARG A 102 -22.85 5.17 1.88
CA ARG A 102 -21.64 4.65 2.53
C ARG A 102 -20.90 3.65 1.62
N PRO A 103 -19.57 3.51 1.73
CA PRO A 103 -18.83 2.41 1.13
C PRO A 103 -19.38 1.06 1.55
N PHE A 104 -19.58 0.14 0.59
CA PHE A 104 -20.02 -1.23 0.83
C PHE A 104 -19.30 -1.90 2.02
N PHE A 105 -17.98 -1.69 2.17
CA PHE A 105 -17.20 -2.34 3.22
C PHE A 105 -17.64 -2.00 4.66
N LEU A 106 -18.12 -0.77 4.92
CA LEU A 106 -18.49 -0.34 6.29
C LEU A 106 -19.71 -1.10 6.83
N ASP A 107 -20.70 -1.37 5.97
CA ASP A 107 -21.96 -2.00 6.39
C ASP A 107 -21.98 -3.53 6.13
N ASN A 108 -21.12 -4.04 5.23
CA ASN A 108 -21.15 -5.44 4.80
C ASN A 108 -20.01 -6.32 5.35
N MET A 109 -18.97 -5.75 5.96
CA MET A 109 -17.90 -6.51 6.64
C MET A 109 -18.02 -6.43 8.17
N ASN A 110 -17.51 -7.44 8.88
CA ASN A 110 -17.48 -7.45 10.33
C ASN A 110 -16.28 -6.62 10.78
N GLN A 111 -16.50 -5.54 11.53
CA GLN A 111 -15.42 -4.87 12.21
C GLN A 111 -14.94 -5.74 13.39
N VAL A 112 -13.61 -5.85 13.53
CA VAL A 112 -12.95 -6.68 14.53
C VAL A 112 -11.82 -5.94 15.24
N THR A 113 -11.46 -6.40 16.43
CA THR A 113 -10.24 -5.99 17.14
C THR A 113 -9.00 -6.55 16.44
N SER A 114 -7.83 -5.97 16.74
CA SER A 114 -6.51 -6.55 16.47
C SER A 114 -6.27 -7.93 17.13
N SER A 115 -7.15 -8.38 18.03
CA SER A 115 -7.17 -9.75 18.59
C SER A 115 -8.23 -10.66 17.94
N GLY A 116 -8.82 -10.27 16.80
CA GLY A 116 -9.77 -11.09 16.05
C GLY A 116 -11.16 -11.24 16.72
N GLN A 117 -11.49 -10.41 17.71
CA GLN A 117 -12.80 -10.40 18.36
C GLN A 117 -13.77 -9.47 17.61
N PHE A 118 -15.07 -9.82 17.58
CA PHE A 118 -16.08 -9.01 16.91
C PHE A 118 -16.35 -7.70 17.66
N LEU A 119 -16.48 -6.60 16.91
CA LEU A 119 -16.89 -5.29 17.42
C LEU A 119 -18.28 -4.90 16.89
N ALA A 120 -18.43 -4.77 15.58
CA ALA A 120 -19.64 -4.23 14.94
C ALA A 120 -19.79 -4.71 13.48
N LYS A 121 -20.93 -4.38 12.86
CA LYS A 121 -21.17 -4.51 11.41
C LYS A 121 -22.15 -3.39 11.01
N GLY A 122 -21.70 -2.45 10.18
CA GLY A 122 -22.37 -1.17 9.99
C GLY A 122 -22.32 -0.25 11.22
N GLY A 123 -22.94 0.93 11.10
CA GLY A 123 -22.88 1.98 12.12
C GLY A 123 -21.57 2.78 12.10
N ASP A 124 -21.29 3.52 13.17
CA ASP A 124 -20.08 4.34 13.30
C ASP A 124 -18.83 3.47 13.47
N VAL A 125 -17.70 3.88 12.86
CA VAL A 125 -16.45 3.10 12.90
C VAL A 125 -15.85 3.15 14.30
N ILE A 126 -15.49 2.00 14.87
CA ILE A 126 -14.87 1.93 16.20
C ILE A 126 -13.35 2.09 16.06
N LEU A 127 -12.72 3.02 16.78
CA LEU A 127 -11.30 3.37 16.62
C LEU A 127 -10.56 3.23 17.96
N GLU A 128 -10.10 2.01 18.22
CA GLU A 128 -9.38 1.60 19.45
C GLU A 128 -7.87 1.40 19.27
N ASP A 129 -7.41 1.17 18.04
CA ASP A 129 -6.01 0.91 17.73
C ASP A 129 -5.37 2.12 17.04
N TYR A 130 -4.15 2.46 17.44
CA TYR A 130 -3.38 3.59 16.89
C TYR A 130 -1.87 3.28 16.74
N GLY A 131 -1.40 2.18 17.33
CA GLY A 131 -0.03 1.69 17.13
C GLY A 131 0.15 1.01 15.76
N GLN A 132 1.28 1.26 15.11
CA GLN A 132 1.60 0.73 13.79
C GLN A 132 1.97 -0.77 13.82
N ALA A 133 2.30 -1.33 12.65
CA ALA A 133 2.39 -2.77 12.43
C ALA A 133 3.44 -3.50 13.30
N SER A 134 4.67 -2.99 13.43
CA SER A 134 5.78 -3.72 14.09
C SER A 134 6.15 -3.27 15.51
N GLY A 135 5.87 -2.03 15.91
CA GLY A 135 6.28 -1.52 17.23
C GLY A 135 5.32 -1.88 18.36
N ALA A 136 5.75 -1.55 19.59
CA ALA A 136 4.92 -1.68 20.79
C ALA A 136 3.80 -0.64 20.83
N HIS A 137 2.74 -0.93 21.59
CA HIS A 137 1.80 0.12 21.99
C HIS A 137 2.57 1.27 22.69
N ASP A 138 1.99 2.47 22.63
CA ASP A 138 2.43 3.68 23.34
C ASP A 138 3.76 4.34 22.87
N VAL A 139 4.52 3.75 21.95
CA VAL A 139 5.73 4.38 21.35
C VAL A 139 5.68 4.55 19.83
N ASP A 140 4.92 3.71 19.13
CA ASP A 140 5.03 3.51 17.68
C ASP A 140 3.75 3.92 16.93
N PHE A 141 3.53 5.23 16.81
CA PHE A 141 2.34 5.78 16.14
C PHE A 141 2.61 7.12 15.43
N ILE A 142 1.77 7.41 14.43
CA ILE A 142 1.83 8.62 13.60
C ILE A 142 0.96 9.72 14.21
N LYS A 143 1.45 10.96 14.14
CA LYS A 143 0.64 12.16 14.32
C LYS A 143 0.82 13.11 13.14
N THR A 144 -0.16 13.97 12.90
CA THR A 144 0.11 15.20 12.14
C THR A 144 1.05 16.09 12.99
N PRO A 145 2.01 16.84 12.40
CA PRO A 145 2.86 17.74 13.17
C PRO A 145 2.04 18.80 13.92
N GLY A 146 0.88 19.17 13.36
CA GLY A 146 0.12 20.34 13.77
C GLY A 146 0.78 21.63 13.27
N THR A 147 0.01 22.71 13.24
CA THR A 147 0.47 24.03 12.80
C THR A 147 -0.14 25.11 13.69
N SER A 148 0.16 26.38 13.41
CA SER A 148 -0.53 27.51 14.07
C SER A 148 -2.02 27.61 13.72
N SER A 149 -2.52 26.84 12.75
CA SER A 149 -3.92 26.85 12.29
C SER A 149 -4.63 25.48 12.32
N LEU A 150 -3.91 24.38 12.52
CA LEU A 150 -4.45 23.01 12.55
C LEU A 150 -3.91 22.21 13.74
N PRO A 151 -4.73 21.42 14.46
CA PRO A 151 -4.29 20.62 15.59
C PRO A 151 -3.39 19.45 15.16
N SER A 152 -2.46 19.05 16.05
CA SER A 152 -1.75 17.78 15.95
C SER A 152 -2.63 16.65 16.49
N ASP A 153 -3.12 15.76 15.63
CA ASP A 153 -3.95 14.62 16.00
C ASP A 153 -3.30 13.28 15.58
N THR A 154 -3.75 12.18 16.15
CA THR A 154 -3.20 10.83 16.01
C THR A 154 -3.92 10.05 14.88
N VAL A 155 -3.19 9.20 14.16
CA VAL A 155 -3.79 8.25 13.21
C VAL A 155 -4.33 7.03 13.96
N TYR A 156 -5.59 6.69 13.72
CA TYR A 156 -6.28 5.52 14.28
C TYR A 156 -6.61 4.50 13.19
N TYR A 157 -6.77 3.24 13.58
CA TYR A 157 -7.06 2.12 12.69
C TYR A 157 -8.36 1.41 13.05
N SER A 158 -9.04 0.90 12.02
CA SER A 158 -10.03 -0.17 12.15
C SER A 158 -9.68 -1.33 11.21
N ILE A 159 -9.95 -2.54 11.67
CA ILE A 159 -9.77 -3.79 10.91
C ILE A 159 -11.15 -4.41 10.67
N MET A 160 -11.39 -4.90 9.46
CA MET A 160 -12.65 -5.52 9.07
C MET A 160 -12.38 -6.85 8.34
N ALA A 161 -13.18 -7.87 8.65
CA ALA A 161 -13.11 -9.19 8.03
C ALA A 161 -14.47 -9.55 7.41
N ASN A 162 -14.47 -10.06 6.18
CA ASN A 162 -15.71 -10.55 5.58
C ASN A 162 -16.17 -11.86 6.24
N ASP A 163 -17.43 -12.24 6.01
CA ASP A 163 -18.04 -13.39 6.70
C ASP A 163 -17.30 -14.72 6.39
N LYS A 164 -16.64 -14.83 5.22
CA LYS A 164 -15.75 -15.95 4.87
C LYS A 164 -14.50 -16.01 5.75
N LEU A 165 -13.74 -14.90 5.85
CA LEU A 165 -12.53 -14.84 6.67
C LEU A 165 -12.88 -15.02 8.15
N TYR A 166 -13.88 -14.29 8.64
CA TYR A 166 -14.24 -14.35 10.06
C TYR A 166 -14.84 -15.72 10.47
N GLY A 167 -15.58 -16.37 9.56
CA GLY A 167 -16.00 -17.77 9.73
C GLY A 167 -14.83 -18.75 9.78
N ALA A 168 -13.83 -18.58 8.90
CA ALA A 168 -12.63 -19.41 8.87
C ALA A 168 -11.75 -19.22 10.12
N ILE A 169 -11.54 -17.97 10.57
CA ILE A 169 -10.79 -17.66 11.80
C ILE A 169 -11.42 -18.37 13.01
N LYS A 170 -12.74 -18.27 13.20
CA LYS A 170 -13.43 -18.94 14.31
C LYS A 170 -13.32 -20.47 14.21
N LYS A 171 -13.59 -21.05 13.03
CA LYS A 171 -13.54 -22.50 12.79
C LYS A 171 -12.14 -23.07 13.04
N TYR A 172 -11.13 -22.51 12.38
CA TYR A 172 -9.76 -23.03 12.44
C TYR A 172 -9.05 -22.60 13.73
N GLY A 173 -9.43 -21.49 14.34
CA GLY A 173 -8.89 -21.03 15.61
C GLY A 173 -9.17 -21.99 16.76
N GLN A 174 -10.38 -22.57 16.82
CA GLN A 174 -10.68 -23.63 17.77
C GLN A 174 -9.84 -24.90 17.51
N ILE A 175 -9.65 -25.28 16.25
CA ILE A 175 -8.81 -26.43 15.87
C ILE A 175 -7.35 -26.21 16.27
N ALA A 176 -6.84 -24.99 16.09
CA ALA A 176 -5.49 -24.56 16.44
C ALA A 176 -5.25 -24.50 17.96
N HIS A 177 -6.25 -24.00 18.71
CA HIS A 177 -6.29 -24.04 20.17
C HIS A 177 -6.16 -25.48 20.68
N ASP A 178 -6.93 -26.42 20.12
CA ASP A 178 -6.89 -27.83 20.50
C ASP A 178 -5.58 -28.52 20.09
N SER A 179 -5.04 -28.20 18.90
CA SER A 179 -3.68 -28.56 18.48
C SER A 179 -3.26 -27.86 17.19
N LEU A 180 -2.18 -27.07 17.25
CA LEU A 180 -1.54 -26.45 16.07
C LEU A 180 -1.15 -27.46 14.97
N LYS A 181 -0.87 -28.73 15.32
CA LYS A 181 -0.56 -29.78 14.34
C LYS A 181 -1.73 -30.14 13.40
N LYS A 182 -2.96 -29.73 13.73
CA LYS A 182 -4.16 -29.95 12.91
C LYS A 182 -4.41 -28.85 11.86
N ILE A 183 -3.59 -27.79 11.82
CA ILE A 183 -3.76 -26.65 10.89
C ILE A 183 -2.65 -26.49 9.86
N VAL A 184 -1.64 -27.38 9.85
CA VAL A 184 -0.46 -27.23 8.99
C VAL A 184 -0.80 -27.21 7.50
N ASP A 185 -1.71 -28.08 7.06
CA ASP A 185 -2.16 -28.18 5.65
C ASP A 185 -3.39 -27.31 5.33
N LEU A 186 -3.80 -26.43 6.24
CA LEU A 186 -5.02 -25.62 6.09
C LEU A 186 -4.72 -24.22 5.57
N THR A 187 -5.54 -23.78 4.61
CA THR A 187 -5.51 -22.44 4.02
C THR A 187 -6.83 -21.71 4.26
N PHE A 188 -6.83 -20.39 4.12
CA PHE A 188 -8.07 -19.61 4.13
C PHE A 188 -8.87 -19.84 2.84
N PRO A 189 -10.21 -19.85 2.90
CA PRO A 189 -11.04 -20.13 1.73
C PRO A 189 -11.00 -18.98 0.72
N VAL A 190 -11.04 -19.31 -0.57
CA VAL A 190 -11.02 -18.34 -1.67
C VAL A 190 -12.12 -17.29 -1.54
N GLY A 191 -11.75 -16.01 -1.70
CA GLY A 191 -12.57 -14.84 -1.42
C GLY A 191 -12.73 -14.51 0.08
N ALA A 192 -11.96 -15.12 0.98
CA ALA A 192 -11.71 -14.55 2.31
C ALA A 192 -11.00 -13.19 2.15
N LEU A 193 -11.42 -12.20 2.93
CA LEU A 193 -10.97 -10.82 2.81
C LEU A 193 -10.80 -10.16 4.18
N GLU A 194 -9.62 -9.58 4.39
CA GLU A 194 -9.32 -8.62 5.44
C GLU A 194 -9.20 -7.22 4.81
N MET A 195 -9.62 -6.19 5.55
CA MET A 195 -9.28 -4.80 5.30
C MET A 195 -8.74 -4.17 6.58
N LYS A 196 -7.71 -3.35 6.45
CA LYS A 196 -7.29 -2.41 7.50
C LYS A 196 -7.40 -1.01 6.93
N THR A 197 -7.93 -0.07 7.71
CA THR A 197 -8.13 1.33 7.27
C THR A 197 -7.59 2.30 8.29
N ALA A 198 -6.97 3.39 7.82
CA ALA A 198 -6.39 4.44 8.64
C ALA A 198 -7.25 5.71 8.60
N TRP A 199 -7.44 6.33 9.76
CA TRP A 199 -8.39 7.42 9.98
C TRP A 199 -7.81 8.52 10.85
N ILE A 200 -8.27 9.76 10.65
CA ILE A 200 -7.94 10.90 11.51
C ILE A 200 -9.17 11.81 11.68
N ASP A 201 -9.25 12.58 12.77
CA ASP A 201 -10.25 13.64 12.93
C ASP A 201 -10.15 14.66 11.78
N VAL A 202 -11.29 14.99 11.17
CA VAL A 202 -11.40 15.99 10.10
C VAL A 202 -10.84 17.36 10.51
N ALA A 203 -10.88 17.69 11.81
CA ALA A 203 -10.31 18.93 12.34
C ALA A 203 -8.80 19.09 12.07
N ALA A 204 -8.04 17.99 11.93
CA ALA A 204 -6.62 18.02 11.63
C ALA A 204 -6.30 18.34 10.15
N LEU A 205 -7.27 18.21 9.25
CA LEU A 205 -7.08 18.41 7.79
C LEU A 205 -7.60 19.78 7.30
N GLY A 206 -8.44 20.46 8.07
CA GLY A 206 -8.94 21.79 7.72
C GLY A 206 -9.69 21.84 6.39
N LYS A 207 -9.27 22.72 5.48
CA LYS A 207 -9.95 22.98 4.19
C LYS A 207 -9.84 21.81 3.20
N ASP A 208 -8.78 21.04 3.28
CA ASP A 208 -8.46 20.01 2.30
C ASP A 208 -9.25 18.71 2.54
N SER A 209 -10.03 18.68 3.63
CA SER A 209 -10.92 17.57 4.00
C SER A 209 -12.01 17.24 2.97
N THR A 210 -12.26 18.08 1.97
CA THR A 210 -13.31 17.86 0.95
C THR A 210 -13.00 16.76 -0.07
N THR A 211 -11.74 16.37 -0.23
CA THR A 211 -11.33 15.27 -1.15
C THR A 211 -11.43 13.88 -0.52
N TYR A 212 -11.51 13.81 0.80
CA TYR A 212 -11.47 12.58 1.58
C TYR A 212 -12.87 11.95 1.71
N TYR A 213 -12.94 10.62 1.77
CA TYR A 213 -14.14 9.98 2.31
C TYR A 213 -14.24 10.26 3.83
N ILE A 214 -15.39 10.76 4.28
CA ILE A 214 -15.65 11.10 5.69
C ILE A 214 -16.84 10.30 6.23
N THR A 215 -16.66 9.68 7.40
CA THR A 215 -17.72 9.01 8.20
C THR A 215 -17.68 9.49 9.65
N ASN A 216 -18.67 9.10 10.43
CA ASN A 216 -18.61 9.15 11.89
C ASN A 216 -17.81 7.95 12.46
N ALA A 217 -17.14 8.17 13.59
CA ALA A 217 -16.40 7.16 14.33
C ALA A 217 -16.40 7.40 15.86
N LEU A 218 -16.35 6.32 16.63
CA LEU A 218 -16.17 6.32 18.09
C LEU A 218 -14.69 6.08 18.42
N ILE A 219 -13.99 7.10 18.91
CA ILE A 219 -12.54 7.04 19.16
C ILE A 219 -12.26 6.73 20.64
N GLY A 220 -11.36 5.77 20.91
CA GLY A 220 -10.84 5.49 22.25
C GLY A 220 -11.89 5.05 23.28
N GLY A 221 -12.98 4.41 22.82
CA GLY A 221 -14.11 4.02 23.69
C GLY A 221 -15.06 5.16 24.06
N ALA A 222 -14.95 6.33 23.43
CA ALA A 222 -15.90 7.43 23.62
C ALA A 222 -17.33 7.05 23.16
N THR A 223 -18.33 7.59 23.84
CA THR A 223 -19.76 7.40 23.52
C THR A 223 -20.33 8.45 22.56
N THR A 224 -19.52 9.43 22.15
CA THR A 224 -19.90 10.51 21.22
C THR A 224 -19.01 10.46 20.00
N SER A 225 -19.62 10.40 18.83
CA SER A 225 -18.92 10.22 17.56
C SER A 225 -18.23 11.49 17.07
N LYS A 226 -17.02 11.34 16.52
CA LYS A 226 -16.27 12.36 15.77
C LYS A 226 -16.43 12.11 14.27
N ARG A 227 -16.28 13.16 13.44
CA ARG A 227 -16.11 12.99 11.99
C ARG A 227 -14.65 12.67 11.69
N VAL A 228 -14.42 11.57 10.97
CA VAL A 228 -13.08 11.12 10.59
C VAL A 228 -12.93 10.98 9.07
N ALA A 229 -11.76 11.35 8.57
CA ALA A 229 -11.37 11.20 7.17
C ALA A 229 -10.55 9.92 6.96
N LEU A 230 -10.82 9.21 5.88
CA LEU A 230 -10.12 7.98 5.48
C LEU A 230 -8.78 8.34 4.81
N LEU A 231 -7.66 7.94 5.39
CA LEU A 231 -6.32 8.24 4.90
C LEU A 231 -5.76 7.17 3.96
N GLY A 232 -5.99 5.89 4.30
CA GLY A 232 -5.41 4.76 3.58
C GLY A 232 -6.10 3.44 3.89
N ILE A 233 -5.89 2.46 3.01
CA ILE A 233 -6.54 1.14 3.04
C ILE A 233 -5.52 0.06 2.68
N HIS A 234 -5.45 -1.02 3.48
CA HIS A 234 -5.01 -2.32 2.99
C HIS A 234 -6.21 -3.16 2.58
N VAL A 235 -6.12 -3.82 1.43
CA VAL A 235 -7.10 -4.79 0.92
C VAL A 235 -6.38 -6.11 0.72
N VAL A 236 -6.72 -7.12 1.53
CA VAL A 236 -5.96 -8.37 1.66
C VAL A 236 -6.88 -9.56 1.41
N GLY A 237 -6.74 -10.25 0.28
CA GLY A 237 -7.72 -11.25 -0.16
C GLY A 237 -7.14 -12.54 -0.75
N ILE A 238 -7.77 -13.67 -0.47
CA ILE A 238 -7.43 -14.97 -1.09
C ILE A 238 -8.07 -15.05 -2.48
N VAL A 239 -7.25 -15.33 -3.50
CA VAL A 239 -7.72 -15.75 -4.84
C VAL A 239 -7.36 -17.22 -5.08
N GLU A 240 -7.96 -17.84 -6.10
CA GLU A 240 -7.65 -19.21 -6.53
C GLU A 240 -6.13 -19.39 -6.69
N ASN A 241 -5.57 -20.51 -6.21
CA ASN A 241 -4.14 -20.83 -6.21
C ASN A 241 -3.19 -19.90 -5.41
N HIS A 242 -3.69 -18.86 -4.72
CA HIS A 242 -2.87 -17.95 -3.89
C HIS A 242 -3.33 -17.91 -2.41
N PRO A 243 -3.02 -18.96 -1.62
CA PRO A 243 -3.41 -19.05 -0.21
C PRO A 243 -2.66 -18.11 0.75
N GLU A 244 -1.64 -17.38 0.27
CA GLU A 244 -0.87 -16.39 1.03
C GLU A 244 -1.54 -15.00 1.14
N PHE A 245 -2.72 -14.84 0.53
CA PHE A 245 -3.39 -13.57 0.22
C PHE A 245 -2.61 -12.68 -0.76
N VAL A 246 -3.34 -11.92 -1.58
CA VAL A 246 -2.82 -10.78 -2.32
C VAL A 246 -2.95 -9.54 -1.43
N TRP A 247 -1.83 -8.87 -1.14
CA TRP A 247 -1.74 -7.76 -0.18
C TRP A 247 -1.66 -6.43 -0.92
N ALA A 248 -2.77 -5.71 -1.08
CA ALA A 248 -2.81 -4.41 -1.75
C ALA A 248 -2.86 -3.24 -0.76
N THR A 249 -2.23 -2.11 -1.11
CA THR A 249 -2.21 -0.86 -0.33
C THR A 249 -2.69 0.33 -1.16
N PHE A 250 -3.48 1.20 -0.55
CA PHE A 250 -4.05 2.40 -1.13
C PHE A 250 -3.91 3.58 -0.17
N GLU A 251 -3.63 4.76 -0.70
CA GLU A 251 -3.39 6.00 0.05
C GLU A 251 -4.14 7.16 -0.60
N HIS A 252 -4.56 8.15 0.19
CA HIS A 252 -5.03 9.42 -0.33
C HIS A 252 -3.85 10.17 -1.01
N ASP A 253 -4.12 10.94 -2.06
CA ASP A 253 -3.14 11.82 -2.70
C ASP A 253 -2.56 12.82 -1.69
N GLY A 254 -1.27 13.14 -1.77
CA GLY A 254 -0.70 14.28 -1.04
C GLY A 254 -0.77 14.18 0.49
N LEU A 255 -0.55 13.00 1.06
CA LEU A 255 -0.38 12.84 2.52
C LEU A 255 1.00 13.30 3.02
N VAL A 256 2.02 13.21 2.16
CA VAL A 256 3.44 13.46 2.43
C VAL A 256 4.19 13.92 1.16
N PRO A 257 5.39 14.53 1.28
CA PRO A 257 6.33 14.62 0.17
C PRO A 257 6.95 13.25 -0.16
N ALA A 258 7.51 13.13 -1.36
CA ALA A 258 8.33 11.99 -1.77
C ALA A 258 9.84 12.30 -1.62
N TYR A 259 10.64 11.24 -1.44
CA TYR A 259 12.09 11.33 -1.39
C TYR A 259 12.68 11.62 -2.77
N ASP A 260 13.48 12.68 -2.87
CA ASP A 260 14.11 13.07 -4.13
C ASP A 260 15.46 12.38 -4.34
N TRP A 261 15.40 11.22 -5.01
CA TRP A 261 16.56 10.42 -5.40
C TRP A 261 17.52 11.11 -6.40
N SER A 262 17.13 12.24 -7.02
CA SER A 262 18.07 13.04 -7.82
C SER A 262 19.07 13.80 -6.93
N LYS A 263 18.64 14.23 -5.74
CA LYS A 263 19.45 15.03 -4.80
C LYS A 263 20.42 14.20 -3.93
N ALA A 264 20.27 12.89 -3.89
CA ALA A 264 21.17 11.99 -3.16
C ALA A 264 22.37 11.56 -4.02
N THR A 265 23.50 11.27 -3.40
CA THR A 265 24.70 10.66 -4.04
C THR A 265 24.85 9.21 -3.60
N PRO A 266 25.65 8.34 -4.24
CA PRO A 266 25.87 6.95 -3.84
C PRO A 266 26.43 6.73 -2.42
N THR A 267 26.80 7.81 -1.70
CA THR A 267 27.35 7.78 -0.34
C THR A 267 26.71 8.78 0.62
N THR A 268 25.72 9.58 0.20
CA THR A 268 25.12 10.65 1.01
C THR A 268 23.63 10.81 0.74
N ASP A 269 22.81 10.64 1.79
CA ASP A 269 21.39 10.97 1.81
C ASP A 269 21.13 12.46 1.54
N ALA A 270 20.18 12.75 0.64
CA ALA A 270 19.49 14.03 0.61
C ALA A 270 18.56 14.20 1.84
N PRO A 271 18.45 15.42 2.40
CA PRO A 271 17.37 15.78 3.32
C PRO A 271 16.06 16.01 2.54
N VAL A 272 14.92 15.73 3.18
CA VAL A 272 13.59 15.99 2.60
C VAL A 272 13.06 17.32 3.11
N THR A 273 12.60 18.16 2.19
CA THR A 273 11.96 19.46 2.44
C THR A 273 10.75 19.63 1.50
N SER A 274 9.90 20.63 1.77
CA SER A 274 8.73 20.93 0.95
C SER A 274 8.49 22.44 0.83
N THR A 275 7.85 22.86 -0.25
CA THR A 275 7.32 24.24 -0.42
C THR A 275 5.89 24.38 0.10
N VAL A 276 5.18 23.26 0.30
CA VAL A 276 3.77 23.17 0.73
C VAL A 276 3.61 22.33 1.99
N ASN A 277 2.58 22.61 2.78
CA ASN A 277 2.23 21.74 3.90
C ASN A 277 1.50 20.51 3.38
N TYR A 278 1.83 19.34 3.93
CA TYR A 278 1.08 18.10 3.80
C TYR A 278 0.47 17.74 5.17
N PRO A 279 -0.57 16.89 5.24
CA PRO A 279 -1.14 16.43 6.51
C PRO A 279 -0.08 15.90 7.49
N PHE A 280 0.95 15.19 7.00
CA PHE A 280 2.00 14.60 7.82
C PHE A 280 3.39 15.23 7.64
N PHE A 281 3.50 16.44 7.07
CA PHE A 281 4.76 17.16 6.89
C PHE A 281 4.54 18.68 6.82
N ASP A 282 5.09 19.45 7.77
CA ASP A 282 5.08 20.92 7.68
C ASP A 282 6.21 21.43 6.76
N LYS A 283 5.94 22.43 5.91
CA LYS A 283 6.93 22.95 4.96
C LYS A 283 8.16 23.61 5.58
N SER A 284 8.10 23.95 6.87
CA SER A 284 9.26 24.45 7.64
C SER A 284 10.13 23.33 8.22
N ALA A 285 9.69 22.08 8.16
CA ALA A 285 10.46 20.92 8.58
C ALA A 285 11.59 20.59 7.60
N THR A 286 12.56 19.83 8.08
CA THR A 286 13.60 19.20 7.26
C THR A 286 13.85 17.81 7.82
N SER A 287 13.50 16.79 7.06
CA SER A 287 13.46 15.40 7.53
C SER A 287 14.59 14.57 6.94
N THR A 288 14.89 13.48 7.65
CA THR A 288 15.90 12.48 7.26
C THR A 288 15.32 11.08 7.42
N VAL A 289 16.03 10.04 7.00
CA VAL A 289 15.59 8.63 7.17
C VAL A 289 15.17 8.33 8.62
N LYS A 290 15.69 9.02 9.63
CA LYS A 290 15.27 8.90 11.04
C LYS A 290 13.77 9.13 11.27
N ASN A 291 13.13 10.05 10.54
CA ASN A 291 11.69 10.33 10.63
C ASN A 291 10.86 9.09 10.22
N ILE A 292 11.39 8.25 9.33
CA ILE A 292 10.76 7.05 8.78
C ILE A 292 11.44 5.76 9.27
N THR A 293 11.89 5.71 10.53
CA THR A 293 12.47 4.51 11.17
C THR A 293 11.95 4.33 12.58
N SER A 294 11.74 3.07 13.02
CA SER A 294 11.05 2.70 14.27
C SER A 294 11.84 2.96 15.57
N ALA A 295 12.61 4.06 15.63
CA ALA A 295 13.45 4.49 16.74
C ALA A 295 13.06 5.87 17.30
N THR A 296 12.02 6.50 16.75
CA THR A 296 11.59 7.87 17.08
C THR A 296 10.15 7.86 17.60
N PRO A 297 9.86 8.22 18.87
CA PRO A 297 8.50 8.20 19.37
C PRO A 297 7.68 9.41 18.86
N ASN A 298 6.41 9.18 18.53
CA ASN A 298 5.47 10.14 17.91
C ASN A 298 5.96 10.62 16.53
N HIS A 299 5.72 9.82 15.49
CA HIS A 299 6.17 10.14 14.13
C HIS A 299 5.43 11.35 13.54
N THR A 300 6.19 12.41 13.21
CA THR A 300 5.77 13.55 12.40
C THR A 300 6.79 13.82 11.30
N ASP A 301 6.41 14.62 10.30
CA ASP A 301 7.27 15.09 9.21
C ASP A 301 7.89 13.92 8.44
N ILE A 302 7.01 12.99 8.08
CA ILE A 302 7.30 11.72 7.40
C ILE A 302 7.17 11.89 5.88
N PHE A 303 7.80 11.00 5.12
CA PHE A 303 7.87 11.06 3.66
C PHE A 303 7.82 9.65 3.02
N SER A 304 7.49 9.60 1.73
CA SER A 304 7.50 8.35 0.94
C SER A 304 8.86 8.15 0.26
N LEU A 305 9.54 7.04 0.56
CA LEU A 305 10.87 6.70 0.09
C LEU A 305 10.84 5.95 -1.26
N TYR A 306 9.91 5.01 -1.38
CA TYR A 306 9.76 4.14 -2.56
C TYR A 306 8.39 4.34 -3.20
N LYS A 307 8.40 4.78 -4.47
CA LYS A 307 7.19 4.92 -5.29
C LYS A 307 6.58 3.55 -5.54
N TYR A 308 5.30 3.37 -5.23
CA TYR A 308 4.57 2.12 -5.42
C TYR A 308 5.25 0.90 -4.76
N GLY A 309 5.85 1.09 -3.58
CA GLY A 309 6.57 0.02 -2.86
C GLY A 309 7.68 -0.66 -3.67
N THR A 310 8.26 0.05 -4.65
CA THR A 310 9.30 -0.49 -5.53
C THR A 310 10.67 0.06 -5.12
N PRO A 311 11.61 -0.80 -4.68
CA PRO A 311 12.89 -0.36 -4.17
C PRO A 311 13.82 0.13 -5.28
N VAL A 312 14.48 1.26 -5.04
CA VAL A 312 15.53 1.85 -5.88
C VAL A 312 16.80 2.08 -5.05
N VAL A 313 17.92 2.28 -5.75
CA VAL A 313 19.24 2.55 -5.19
C VAL A 313 19.91 3.71 -5.94
N LYS A 314 20.84 4.38 -5.26
CA LYS A 314 21.73 5.37 -5.88
C LYS A 314 23.09 4.73 -6.12
N VAL A 315 23.60 4.78 -7.35
CA VAL A 315 24.84 4.11 -7.78
C VAL A 315 25.62 4.96 -8.77
N LEU A 316 26.92 4.70 -8.92
CA LEU A 316 27.70 5.22 -10.04
C LEU A 316 27.38 4.42 -11.31
N GLY A 317 27.29 5.10 -12.45
CA GLY A 317 26.91 4.52 -13.74
C GLY A 317 27.01 5.50 -14.90
N GLY A 318 26.02 5.48 -15.80
CA GLY A 318 26.06 6.25 -17.06
C GLY A 318 26.98 5.62 -18.12
N GLU A 319 27.23 6.34 -19.22
CA GLU A 319 28.19 5.91 -20.25
C GLU A 319 29.65 6.02 -19.78
N SER A 320 29.90 6.90 -18.80
CA SER A 320 31.21 7.09 -18.18
C SER A 320 31.57 6.01 -17.16
N GLY A 321 30.56 5.52 -16.42
CA GLY A 321 30.74 4.72 -15.20
C GLY A 321 30.86 5.56 -13.92
N ASP A 322 30.97 6.89 -14.04
CA ASP A 322 31.20 7.84 -12.96
C ASP A 322 29.95 8.71 -12.63
N ASP A 323 28.83 8.54 -13.34
CA ASP A 323 27.63 9.38 -13.19
C ASP A 323 26.71 8.94 -12.03
N ASP A 324 26.24 9.90 -11.23
CA ASP A 324 25.37 9.70 -10.07
C ASP A 324 23.91 9.35 -10.46
N ILE A 325 23.66 8.09 -10.85
CA ILE A 325 22.35 7.61 -11.31
C ILE A 325 21.49 6.99 -10.21
N MET A 326 20.17 6.95 -10.45
CA MET A 326 19.21 6.12 -9.70
C MET A 326 18.83 4.91 -10.56
N ASP A 327 18.91 3.71 -9.98
CA ASP A 327 18.56 2.44 -10.62
C ASP A 327 17.61 1.62 -9.73
N PHE A 328 16.89 0.66 -10.32
CA PHE A 328 16.04 -0.25 -9.57
C PHE A 328 16.88 -1.25 -8.78
N MET A 329 16.51 -1.49 -7.51
CA MET A 329 17.19 -2.50 -6.71
C MET A 329 16.97 -3.89 -7.33
N LYS A 330 18.03 -4.69 -7.45
CA LYS A 330 17.95 -6.05 -7.99
C LYS A 330 17.27 -6.97 -6.97
N THR A 331 16.03 -7.34 -7.26
CA THR A 331 15.17 -8.16 -6.39
C THR A 331 14.59 -9.36 -7.15
N SER A 332 13.68 -10.09 -6.51
CA SER A 332 12.80 -11.11 -7.10
C SER A 332 11.80 -10.55 -8.13
N GLN A 333 11.64 -9.24 -8.23
CA GLN A 333 10.75 -8.57 -9.19
C GLN A 333 11.53 -7.55 -10.05
N ASP A 334 11.19 -7.46 -11.34
CA ASP A 334 11.52 -6.28 -12.15
C ASP A 334 10.70 -5.07 -11.66
N GLY A 335 11.38 -4.16 -10.96
CA GLY A 335 10.80 -2.92 -10.45
C GLY A 335 10.40 -1.91 -11.55
N ARG A 336 11.08 -1.93 -12.71
CA ARG A 336 10.78 -1.06 -13.85
C ARG A 336 9.43 -1.43 -14.45
N GLN A 337 9.19 -2.74 -14.67
CA GLN A 337 7.89 -3.24 -15.09
C GLN A 337 6.81 -3.04 -14.02
N ASN A 338 7.14 -3.22 -12.72
CA ASN A 338 6.19 -3.00 -11.63
C ASN A 338 5.71 -1.53 -11.55
N VAL A 339 6.63 -0.56 -11.62
CA VAL A 339 6.27 0.87 -11.62
C VAL A 339 5.47 1.24 -12.87
N LYS A 340 5.84 0.73 -14.05
CA LYS A 340 5.07 0.92 -15.29
C LYS A 340 3.63 0.44 -15.12
N ASN A 341 3.45 -0.84 -14.78
CA ASN A 341 2.15 -1.47 -14.54
C ASN A 341 1.24 -0.63 -13.63
N ILE A 342 1.78 -0.20 -12.48
CA ILE A 342 1.03 0.53 -11.46
C ILE A 342 0.73 1.96 -11.93
N SER A 343 1.69 2.66 -12.54
CA SER A 343 1.50 4.04 -13.04
C SER A 343 0.40 4.15 -14.10
N GLU A 344 0.41 3.27 -15.10
CA GLU A 344 -0.53 3.32 -16.22
C GLU A 344 -1.94 2.94 -15.77
N LEU A 345 -2.05 1.89 -14.95
CA LEU A 345 -3.33 1.48 -14.36
C LEU A 345 -3.90 2.57 -13.42
N ASN A 346 -3.07 3.21 -12.60
CA ASN A 346 -3.48 4.35 -11.75
C ASN A 346 -4.00 5.52 -12.58
N ALA A 347 -3.29 5.91 -13.65
CA ALA A 347 -3.73 6.97 -14.56
C ALA A 347 -5.06 6.61 -15.26
N SER A 348 -5.21 5.36 -15.69
CA SER A 348 -6.42 4.83 -16.33
C SER A 348 -7.64 4.84 -15.41
N VAL A 349 -7.48 4.41 -14.16
CA VAL A 349 -8.53 4.43 -13.13
C VAL A 349 -8.91 5.87 -12.78
N LYS A 350 -7.93 6.73 -12.48
CA LYS A 350 -8.18 8.13 -12.09
C LYS A 350 -8.90 8.91 -13.19
N LYS A 351 -8.48 8.75 -14.45
CA LYS A 351 -9.16 9.32 -15.62
C LYS A 351 -10.60 8.84 -15.75
N GLN A 352 -10.87 7.56 -15.51
CA GLN A 352 -12.24 7.02 -15.61
C GLN A 352 -13.13 7.41 -14.43
N LEU A 353 -12.59 7.60 -13.21
CA LEU A 353 -13.34 8.14 -12.07
C LEU A 353 -13.76 9.60 -12.31
N ILE A 354 -12.85 10.44 -12.83
CA ILE A 354 -13.14 11.84 -13.21
C ILE A 354 -14.24 11.89 -14.30
N LEU A 355 -14.17 11.01 -15.31
CA LEU A 355 -15.15 10.97 -16.40
C LEU A 355 -16.51 10.37 -16.00
N ALA A 356 -16.55 9.54 -14.96
CA ALA A 356 -17.78 8.90 -14.50
C ALA A 356 -18.71 9.88 -13.76
N GLU A 357 -18.18 10.86 -13.02
CA GLU A 357 -18.98 11.61 -12.04
C GLU A 357 -19.07 13.12 -12.35
N LYS A 358 -20.22 13.52 -12.92
CA LYS A 358 -20.48 14.84 -13.53
C LYS A 358 -20.32 16.06 -12.60
N ASP A 359 -20.29 15.85 -11.29
CA ASP A 359 -20.21 16.90 -10.27
C ASP A 359 -18.85 16.95 -9.54
N ASN A 360 -17.86 16.14 -9.94
CA ASN A 360 -16.55 16.02 -9.26
C ASN A 360 -16.66 15.69 -7.75
N LYS A 361 -17.67 14.90 -7.35
CA LYS A 361 -17.89 14.45 -5.97
C LYS A 361 -17.20 13.10 -5.65
N ASN A 362 -16.52 12.51 -6.64
CA ASN A 362 -15.94 11.18 -6.53
C ASN A 362 -14.66 11.20 -5.67
N VAL A 363 -14.80 11.13 -4.35
CA VAL A 363 -13.66 11.12 -3.40
C VAL A 363 -12.62 10.04 -3.74
N TRP A 364 -13.04 8.93 -4.37
CA TRP A 364 -12.14 7.83 -4.75
C TRP A 364 -11.12 8.20 -5.84
N GLN A 365 -11.33 9.29 -6.60
CA GLN A 365 -10.32 9.80 -7.54
C GLN A 365 -9.10 10.41 -6.83
N HIS A 366 -9.24 10.74 -5.55
CA HIS A 366 -8.19 11.27 -4.68
C HIS A 366 -7.46 10.17 -3.88
N TYR A 367 -7.67 8.90 -4.22
CA TYR A 367 -6.91 7.77 -3.68
C TYR A 367 -6.15 7.07 -4.81
N PHE A 368 -4.93 6.64 -4.53
CA PHE A 368 -4.11 5.88 -5.47
C PHE A 368 -3.68 4.54 -4.86
N TYR A 369 -3.48 3.56 -5.72
CA TYR A 369 -2.91 2.26 -5.39
C TYR A 369 -1.38 2.39 -5.27
N ASN A 370 -0.84 2.16 -4.08
CA ASN A 370 0.60 2.21 -3.78
C ASN A 370 1.28 0.84 -3.96
N GLY A 371 0.62 -0.09 -4.66
CA GLY A 371 1.14 -1.40 -5.04
C GLY A 371 0.52 -2.58 -4.29
N SER A 372 0.90 -3.79 -4.70
CA SER A 372 0.55 -5.02 -3.98
C SER A 372 1.66 -6.07 -4.02
N LEU A 373 1.58 -7.01 -3.09
CA LEU A 373 2.55 -8.08 -2.85
C LEU A 373 1.83 -9.44 -2.80
N TRP A 374 2.45 -10.45 -3.40
CA TRP A 374 2.00 -11.86 -3.40
C TRP A 374 3.21 -12.79 -3.60
N ILE A 375 2.99 -14.11 -3.53
CA ILE A 375 4.02 -15.12 -3.79
C ILE A 375 3.80 -15.74 -5.18
N ASP A 376 4.90 -15.98 -5.88
CA ASP A 376 4.89 -16.73 -7.13
C ASP A 376 4.52 -18.20 -6.88
N MET A 377 3.40 -18.61 -7.48
CA MET A 377 2.85 -19.97 -7.45
C MET A 377 2.78 -20.58 -8.85
N GLU A 378 3.54 -20.04 -9.82
CA GLU A 378 3.57 -20.56 -11.20
C GLU A 378 3.89 -22.07 -11.20
N ASN A 379 3.06 -22.86 -11.87
CA ASN A 379 3.15 -24.33 -11.93
C ASN A 379 3.01 -25.11 -10.59
N ILE A 380 2.62 -24.46 -9.48
CA ILE A 380 2.46 -25.13 -8.17
C ILE A 380 1.01 -25.57 -7.95
N ASP A 381 0.80 -26.86 -7.63
CA ASP A 381 -0.54 -27.40 -7.35
C ASP A 381 -1.06 -27.04 -5.94
N LYS A 382 -2.38 -27.15 -5.75
CA LYS A 382 -3.05 -26.71 -4.52
C LYS A 382 -2.58 -27.43 -3.24
N PRO A 383 -2.33 -28.76 -3.25
CA PRO A 383 -1.63 -29.42 -2.14
C PRO A 383 -0.25 -28.83 -1.85
N ALA A 384 0.60 -28.68 -2.88
CA ALA A 384 1.98 -28.21 -2.72
C ALA A 384 2.09 -26.73 -2.29
N GLN A 385 1.10 -25.88 -2.63
CA GLN A 385 1.06 -24.47 -2.19
C GLN A 385 1.13 -24.34 -0.65
N ALA A 386 0.42 -25.19 0.10
CA ALA A 386 0.47 -25.16 1.56
C ALA A 386 1.83 -25.62 2.12
N GLU A 387 2.42 -26.67 1.53
CA GLU A 387 3.75 -27.17 1.90
C GLU A 387 4.84 -26.13 1.62
N LEU A 388 4.81 -25.47 0.46
CA LEU A 388 5.72 -24.38 0.11
C LEU A 388 5.63 -23.24 1.13
N LEU A 389 4.43 -22.73 1.42
CA LEU A 389 4.28 -21.64 2.38
C LEU A 389 4.80 -22.03 3.77
N ASN A 390 4.65 -23.30 4.18
CA ASN A 390 5.24 -23.81 5.42
C ASN A 390 6.77 -23.92 5.36
N ALA A 391 7.36 -24.30 4.23
CA ALA A 391 8.80 -24.36 4.03
C ALA A 391 9.45 -22.95 4.01
N LEU A 392 8.76 -21.96 3.44
CA LEU A 392 9.19 -20.56 3.44
C LEU A 392 9.22 -19.97 4.85
N GLY A 393 8.20 -20.24 5.68
CA GLY A 393 8.16 -19.80 7.08
C GLY A 393 8.33 -18.28 7.23
N GLY A 394 9.16 -17.88 8.19
CA GLY A 394 9.56 -16.49 8.44
C GLY A 394 10.43 -15.84 7.35
N THR A 395 10.68 -16.56 6.24
CA THR A 395 11.43 -16.07 5.06
C THR A 395 10.57 -15.99 3.79
N ILE A 396 9.24 -16.04 3.92
CA ILE A 396 8.30 -15.77 2.82
C ILE A 396 8.54 -14.40 2.14
N GLY A 397 8.85 -13.35 2.92
CA GLY A 397 9.20 -12.01 2.41
C GLY A 397 10.65 -11.82 1.96
N ASP A 398 11.37 -12.89 1.60
CA ASP A 398 12.73 -12.77 1.08
C ASP A 398 12.73 -12.31 -0.39
N ALA A 399 12.97 -11.02 -0.60
CA ALA A 399 12.92 -10.37 -1.89
C ALA A 399 14.19 -10.54 -2.75
N ASN A 400 15.16 -11.38 -2.37
CA ASN A 400 16.38 -11.62 -3.16
C ASN A 400 16.08 -12.08 -4.62
N PRO A 401 16.99 -11.84 -5.58
CA PRO A 401 16.90 -12.44 -6.92
C PRO A 401 16.66 -13.96 -6.85
N THR A 402 15.89 -14.47 -7.81
CA THR A 402 15.38 -15.86 -7.90
C THR A 402 14.45 -16.35 -6.76
N LYS A 403 14.12 -15.50 -5.78
CA LYS A 403 13.07 -15.81 -4.78
C LYS A 403 11.67 -15.55 -5.33
N LEU A 404 10.66 -15.88 -4.53
CA LEU A 404 9.24 -15.95 -4.94
C LEU A 404 8.38 -14.69 -4.73
N PRO A 405 8.71 -13.67 -3.92
CA PRO A 405 7.92 -12.43 -3.88
C PRO A 405 7.80 -11.75 -5.24
N ARG A 406 6.60 -11.23 -5.54
CA ARG A 406 6.29 -10.53 -6.80
C ARG A 406 5.58 -9.20 -6.51
N GLY A 407 5.60 -8.31 -7.50
CA GLY A 407 5.02 -6.98 -7.39
C GLY A 407 5.83 -6.04 -6.50
N SER A 408 5.16 -5.27 -5.65
CA SER A 408 5.78 -4.28 -4.78
C SER A 408 6.46 -4.93 -3.57
N VAL A 409 7.65 -5.48 -3.80
CA VAL A 409 8.44 -6.23 -2.77
C VAL A 409 8.84 -5.40 -1.55
N ALA A 410 8.82 -4.06 -1.66
CA ALA A 410 8.97 -3.11 -0.57
C ALA A 410 7.68 -2.31 -0.31
N ALA A 411 6.51 -2.95 -0.46
CA ALA A 411 5.20 -2.35 -0.17
C ALA A 411 5.06 -1.92 1.29
N TYR A 412 4.52 -0.71 1.47
CA TYR A 412 4.11 -0.14 2.74
C TYR A 412 2.84 0.69 2.51
N ASN A 413 2.08 0.96 3.56
CA ASN A 413 1.18 2.12 3.60
C ASN A 413 1.81 3.25 4.43
N ILE A 414 1.93 4.47 3.89
CA ILE A 414 2.53 5.61 4.59
C ILE A 414 1.85 5.90 5.93
N THR A 415 0.57 5.55 6.08
CA THR A 415 -0.21 5.77 7.30
C THR A 415 -0.33 4.57 8.23
N MET A 416 0.24 3.41 7.91
CA MET A 416 0.12 2.19 8.75
C MET A 416 1.45 1.47 8.99
N GLU A 417 2.44 1.69 8.13
CA GLU A 417 3.70 0.95 8.02
C GLU A 417 4.88 1.89 7.69
N THR A 418 4.82 3.16 8.12
CA THR A 418 5.69 4.28 7.73
C THR A 418 7.19 3.99 7.80
N TYR A 419 7.63 3.17 8.77
CA TYR A 419 9.04 2.82 8.95
C TYR A 419 9.45 1.52 8.24
N VAL A 420 8.49 0.72 7.76
CA VAL A 420 8.76 -0.54 7.05
C VAL A 420 9.44 -0.26 5.71
N GLN A 421 9.12 0.88 5.08
CA GLN A 421 9.71 1.31 3.81
C GLN A 421 11.24 1.45 3.84
N ALA A 422 11.84 1.77 4.99
CA ALA A 422 13.28 1.89 5.15
C ALA A 422 13.96 0.56 5.55
N GLY A 423 13.18 -0.52 5.72
CA GLY A 423 13.63 -1.71 6.43
C GLY A 423 13.86 -1.44 7.93
N PHE A 424 14.25 -2.48 8.66
CA PHE A 424 14.40 -2.39 10.11
C PHE A 424 15.83 -2.04 10.52
N GLY A 425 16.00 -0.87 11.13
CA GLY A 425 17.30 -0.41 11.68
C GLY A 425 18.20 0.32 10.68
N ALA A 426 17.73 0.64 9.47
CA ALA A 426 18.44 1.56 8.59
C ALA A 426 18.56 2.95 9.22
N HIS A 427 19.67 3.65 8.96
CA HIS A 427 19.91 5.03 9.41
C HIS A 427 20.26 5.98 8.25
N SER A 428 20.27 5.44 7.03
CA SER A 428 20.63 6.05 5.76
C SER A 428 20.03 5.20 4.65
N ILE A 429 19.68 5.79 3.49
CA ILE A 429 19.23 5.04 2.30
C ILE A 429 20.27 4.00 1.85
N HIS A 430 21.56 4.23 2.11
CA HIS A 430 22.66 3.33 1.76
C HIS A 430 22.77 2.11 2.68
N GLY A 431 22.08 2.12 3.83
CA GLY A 431 21.90 0.94 4.68
C GLY A 431 20.82 -0.02 4.19
N ILE A 432 20.06 0.37 3.16
CA ILE A 432 18.94 -0.43 2.63
C ILE A 432 19.45 -1.32 1.48
N THR A 433 19.31 -2.62 1.67
CA THR A 433 19.73 -3.67 0.74
C THR A 433 18.57 -4.65 0.57
N VAL A 434 18.61 -5.49 -0.45
CA VAL A 434 17.55 -6.50 -0.70
C VAL A 434 17.32 -7.44 0.51
N ASP A 435 18.36 -7.67 1.31
CA ASP A 435 18.27 -8.41 2.58
C ASP A 435 17.55 -7.63 3.70
N SER A 436 17.75 -6.31 3.80
CA SER A 436 17.11 -5.46 4.80
C SER A 436 15.74 -4.91 4.38
N LEU A 437 15.36 -5.06 3.10
CA LEU A 437 14.01 -4.77 2.62
C LEU A 437 12.95 -5.47 3.46
N ALA A 438 11.88 -4.72 3.73
CA ALA A 438 10.69 -5.15 4.41
C ALA A 438 9.43 -4.69 3.67
N SER A 439 8.35 -5.39 3.94
CA SER A 439 7.00 -5.16 3.44
C SER A 439 6.03 -5.94 4.34
N CYS A 440 4.75 -6.05 3.98
CA CYS A 440 3.76 -6.79 4.79
C CYS A 440 4.26 -8.20 5.19
N PHE A 441 4.93 -8.93 4.28
CA PHE A 441 5.52 -10.26 4.54
C PHE A 441 6.72 -10.29 5.52
N ALA A 442 7.18 -9.16 6.06
CA ALA A 442 8.11 -9.17 7.19
C ALA A 442 7.42 -9.48 8.54
N CYS A 443 6.12 -9.16 8.65
CA CYS A 443 5.29 -9.48 9.81
C CYS A 443 4.33 -10.64 9.51
N HIS A 444 3.71 -10.62 8.33
CA HIS A 444 2.75 -11.62 7.88
C HIS A 444 3.47 -12.85 7.33
N THR A 445 3.67 -13.85 8.18
CA THR A 445 4.44 -15.07 7.88
C THR A 445 3.75 -16.35 8.34
N THR A 446 4.04 -17.49 7.74
CA THR A 446 3.50 -18.79 8.18
C THR A 446 4.14 -19.33 9.47
N SER A 447 5.23 -18.73 9.95
CA SER A 447 5.76 -18.94 11.30
C SER A 447 5.15 -17.94 12.28
N HIS A 448 4.96 -18.38 13.53
CA HIS A 448 4.51 -17.54 14.64
C HIS A 448 5.31 -17.85 15.91
N TYR A 449 5.58 -16.85 16.75
CA TYR A 449 6.28 -17.05 18.02
C TYR A 449 5.51 -18.00 18.94
N GLY A 450 6.22 -18.87 19.67
CA GLY A 450 5.61 -19.92 20.48
C GLY A 450 4.94 -21.05 19.68
N SER A 451 4.86 -20.98 18.34
CA SER A 451 4.40 -22.08 17.51
C SER A 451 5.46 -23.18 17.42
N SER A 452 5.02 -24.44 17.34
CA SER A 452 5.88 -25.61 17.10
C SER A 452 5.77 -26.16 15.67
N VAL A 453 5.05 -25.45 14.81
CA VAL A 453 4.82 -25.72 13.38
C VAL A 453 4.70 -24.40 12.64
N ASN A 454 4.82 -24.44 11.31
CA ASN A 454 4.32 -23.36 10.44
C ASN A 454 2.93 -23.77 9.92
N SER A 455 2.10 -22.79 9.55
CA SER A 455 0.81 -23.00 8.87
C SER A 455 0.48 -21.79 7.98
N PRO A 456 -0.16 -21.96 6.80
CA PRO A 456 -0.66 -20.85 6.00
C PRO A 456 -1.64 -19.96 6.77
N LEU A 457 -2.36 -20.49 7.77
CA LEU A 457 -3.28 -19.69 8.59
C LEU A 457 -2.58 -18.67 9.48
N GLN A 458 -1.33 -18.93 9.88
CA GLN A 458 -0.57 -18.06 10.78
C GLN A 458 -0.10 -16.76 10.11
N ILE A 459 -0.32 -16.61 8.80
CA ILE A 459 -0.06 -15.37 8.07
C ILE A 459 -1.00 -14.22 8.48
N SER A 460 -2.19 -14.49 9.05
CA SER A 460 -3.10 -13.45 9.56
C SER A 460 -2.89 -13.21 11.06
N HIS A 461 -2.67 -11.95 11.43
CA HIS A 461 -2.59 -11.54 12.83
C HIS A 461 -3.93 -11.64 13.55
N LEU A 462 -5.07 -11.48 12.84
CA LEU A 462 -6.40 -11.76 13.40
C LEU A 462 -6.56 -13.23 13.81
N PHE A 463 -5.99 -14.15 13.02
CA PHE A 463 -6.03 -15.58 13.35
C PHE A 463 -5.20 -15.91 14.58
N ASN A 464 -3.93 -15.50 14.62
CA ASN A 464 -3.07 -15.73 15.78
C ASN A 464 -3.62 -15.05 17.04
N GLY A 465 -4.08 -13.80 16.93
CA GLY A 465 -4.70 -13.05 18.01
C GLY A 465 -5.98 -13.73 18.53
N TYR A 466 -6.82 -14.26 17.64
CA TYR A 466 -7.99 -15.03 18.04
C TYR A 466 -7.59 -16.31 18.79
N VAL A 467 -6.63 -17.08 18.27
CA VAL A 467 -6.10 -18.31 18.92
C VAL A 467 -5.51 -18.02 20.30
N SER A 468 -4.73 -16.95 20.47
CA SER A 468 -4.19 -16.57 21.78
C SER A 468 -5.25 -15.97 22.71
N SER A 469 -6.30 -15.32 22.19
CA SER A 469 -7.45 -14.91 23.01
C SER A 469 -8.26 -16.10 23.54
N LEU A 470 -8.36 -17.21 22.79
CA LEU A 470 -8.96 -18.47 23.29
C LEU A 470 -8.15 -19.08 24.45
N LYS A 471 -6.82 -18.86 24.49
CA LYS A 471 -5.96 -19.23 25.63
C LYS A 471 -6.11 -18.28 26.84
N GLY A 472 -6.99 -17.27 26.76
CA GLY A 472 -7.19 -16.28 27.81
C GLY A 472 -6.18 -15.13 27.84
N MET A 473 -5.40 -14.92 26.77
CA MET A 473 -4.39 -13.85 26.73
C MET A 473 -5.01 -12.47 26.51
N THR A 474 -4.46 -11.46 27.20
CA THR A 474 -4.89 -10.05 27.07
C THR A 474 -4.41 -9.43 25.76
N LYS A 475 -5.04 -8.33 25.32
CA LYS A 475 -4.65 -7.55 24.13
C LYS A 475 -3.16 -7.17 24.14
N ALA A 476 -2.62 -6.79 25.31
CA ALA A 476 -1.20 -6.48 25.49
C ALA A 476 -0.29 -7.69 25.21
N GLN A 477 -0.57 -8.84 25.85
CA GLN A 477 0.21 -10.08 25.65
C GLN A 477 0.14 -10.59 24.21
N ILE A 478 -1.00 -10.43 23.54
CA ILE A 478 -1.17 -10.78 22.11
C ILE A 478 -0.27 -9.88 21.23
N LYS A 479 -0.17 -8.58 21.53
CA LYS A 479 0.76 -7.67 20.84
C LYS A 479 2.22 -8.03 21.14
N GLU A 480 2.55 -8.49 22.36
CA GLU A 480 3.89 -8.98 22.71
C GLU A 480 4.28 -10.24 21.91
N GLU A 481 3.40 -11.24 21.77
CA GLU A 481 3.63 -12.42 20.91
C GLU A 481 3.83 -12.03 19.43
N HIS A 482 3.07 -11.04 18.95
CA HIS A 482 3.23 -10.49 17.60
C HIS A 482 4.60 -9.83 17.39
N ILE A 483 5.04 -8.96 18.31
CA ILE A 483 6.35 -8.32 18.25
C ILE A 483 7.49 -9.35 18.38
N ALA A 484 7.30 -10.39 19.20
CA ALA A 484 8.24 -11.49 19.32
C ALA A 484 8.33 -12.33 18.02
N THR A 485 7.21 -12.50 17.32
CA THR A 485 7.16 -13.16 15.99
C THR A 485 7.99 -12.38 14.98
N PHE A 486 7.73 -11.08 14.86
CA PHE A 486 8.48 -10.19 13.97
C PHE A 486 10.01 -10.24 14.26
N ARG A 487 10.40 -10.11 15.54
CA ARG A 487 11.82 -10.18 15.94
C ARG A 487 12.47 -11.53 15.62
N ALA A 488 11.76 -12.64 15.82
CA ALA A 488 12.24 -13.98 15.48
C ALA A 488 12.44 -14.14 13.96
N ASN A 489 11.50 -13.67 13.14
CA ASN A 489 11.60 -13.70 11.68
C ASN A 489 12.78 -12.88 11.17
N ALA A 490 13.01 -11.68 11.72
CA ALA A 490 14.16 -10.84 11.36
C ALA A 490 15.50 -11.54 11.65
N ILE A 491 15.61 -12.23 12.79
CA ILE A 491 16.79 -13.05 13.14
C ILE A 491 16.94 -14.23 12.18
N LEU A 492 15.85 -14.92 11.81
CA LEU A 492 15.88 -16.03 10.85
C LEU A 492 16.33 -15.59 9.44
N LYS A 493 15.87 -14.41 8.96
CA LYS A 493 16.32 -13.82 7.69
C LYS A 493 17.81 -13.46 7.73
N ALA A 494 18.35 -13.07 8.88
CA ALA A 494 19.77 -12.78 9.07
C ALA A 494 20.66 -14.05 9.17
N ILE A 495 20.12 -15.17 9.68
CA ILE A 495 20.86 -16.43 9.86
C ILE A 495 20.85 -17.30 8.59
N LYS A 496 19.83 -17.21 7.73
CA LYS A 496 19.73 -17.97 6.46
C LYS A 496 20.57 -17.37 5.31
N LYS A 497 21.66 -16.66 5.64
CA LYS A 497 22.65 -16.11 4.69
C LYS A 497 23.86 -17.03 4.58
#